data_AF-A0A3D5NPZ6-F1
#
_entry.id   AF-A0A3D5NPZ6-F1
#
_cell.length_a   1.000
_cell.length_b   1.000
_cell.length_c   1.000
_cell.angle_alpha   90.00
_cell.angle_beta   90.00
_cell.angle_gamma   90.00
#
_symmetry.space_group_name_H-M   'P 1'
#
loop_
_entity.id
_entity.type
_entity.pdbx_description
1 polymer ?
#
loop_
_entity_poly.entity_id
_entity_poly.type
_entity_poly.pdbx_seq_one_letter_code
_entity_poly.pdbx_strand_id
1 'polypeptide(L)'
;MTDLGKSWMNILNEELEKPYFTELMRNLEDRYEDEIIYPQKEDIFRAFRLTPYDKVKVVILGQDPYHGKDQAEGLAFSVKRGQRI
;
A
#
# COMPACT_ATOMS: atom_id res chain seq x y z
N MET A 1 9.67 4.34 2.75
CA MET A 1 8.25 4.24 2.36
C MET A 1 7.88 2.87 1.74
N THR A 2 8.84 2.05 1.33
CA THR A 2 8.63 0.84 0.52
C THR A 2 8.92 -0.48 1.26
N ASP A 3 8.38 -0.65 2.47
CA ASP A 3 8.49 -1.94 3.17
C ASP A 3 7.38 -2.91 2.69
N LEU A 4 7.77 -3.78 1.76
CA LEU A 4 6.94 -4.86 1.19
C LEU A 4 7.09 -6.20 1.94
N GLY A 5 8.04 -6.32 2.87
CA GLY A 5 8.48 -7.60 3.41
C GLY A 5 9.42 -8.38 2.47
N LYS A 6 10.24 -9.27 3.05
CA LYS A 6 11.38 -9.92 2.36
C LYS A 6 10.97 -10.72 1.12
N SER A 7 9.92 -11.52 1.22
CA SER A 7 9.49 -12.39 0.12
C SER A 7 9.04 -11.61 -1.10
N TRP A 8 8.34 -10.49 -0.89
CA TRP A 8 7.86 -9.64 -1.98
C TRP A 8 8.96 -8.76 -2.54
N MET A 9 9.89 -8.28 -1.69
CA MET A 9 11.07 -7.56 -2.17
C MET A 9 11.84 -8.40 -3.19
N ASN A 10 12.05 -9.70 -2.93
CA ASN A 10 12.73 -10.60 -3.87
C ASN A 10 12.03 -10.73 -5.23
N ILE A 11 10.71 -10.54 -5.29
CA ILE A 11 9.91 -10.67 -6.51
C ILE A 11 9.79 -9.33 -7.25
N LEU A 12 9.70 -8.22 -6.51
CA LEU A 12 9.35 -6.91 -7.06
C LEU A 12 10.53 -5.94 -7.14
N ASN A 13 11.72 -6.29 -6.65
CA ASN A 13 12.86 -5.36 -6.58
C ASN A 13 13.15 -4.65 -7.91
N GLU A 14 13.18 -5.40 -9.02
CA GLU A 14 13.42 -4.83 -10.34
C GLU A 14 12.37 -3.80 -10.74
N GLU A 15 11.12 -3.96 -10.30
CA GLU A 15 10.03 -3.02 -10.58
C GLU A 15 10.20 -1.71 -9.78
N LEU A 16 10.68 -1.83 -8.53
CA LEU A 16 10.89 -0.67 -7.64
C LEU A 16 12.02 0.24 -8.14
N GLU A 17 12.99 -0.33 -8.85
CA GLU A 17 14.13 0.38 -9.41
C GLU A 17 13.80 1.07 -10.76
N LYS A 18 12.65 0.77 -11.36
CA LYS A 18 12.29 1.39 -12.64
C LYS A 18 12.02 2.89 -12.47
N PRO A 19 12.40 3.72 -13.47
CA PRO A 19 12.24 5.17 -13.39
C PRO A 19 10.82 5.63 -13.07
N TYR A 20 9.80 4.98 -13.68
CA TYR A 20 8.41 5.36 -13.46
C TYR A 20 7.95 5.11 -12.01
N PHE A 21 8.43 4.04 -11.37
CA PHE A 21 8.07 3.73 -9.98
C PHE A 21 8.76 4.68 -9.01
N THR A 22 10.04 4.98 -9.28
CA THR A 22 10.80 5.97 -8.49
C THR A 22 10.15 7.35 -8.57
N GLU A 23 9.74 7.77 -9.77
CA GLU A 23 9.01 9.02 -9.98
C GLU A 23 7.64 9.01 -9.29
N LEU A 24 6.89 7.91 -9.39
CA LEU A 24 5.61 7.74 -8.69
C LEU A 24 5.77 7.91 -7.18
N MET A 25 6.76 7.24 -6.58
CA MET A 25 6.98 7.31 -5.14
C MET A 25 7.41 8.69 -4.68
N ARG A 26 8.27 9.37 -5.44
CA ARG A 26 8.65 10.77 -5.15
C ARG A 26 7.43 11.69 -5.20
N ASN A 27 6.67 11.64 -6.29
CA ASN A 27 5.48 12.48 -6.42
C ASN A 27 4.45 12.18 -5.33
N LEU A 28 4.32 10.92 -4.91
CA LEU A 28 3.46 10.54 -3.80
C LEU A 28 3.98 11.08 -2.46
N GLU A 29 5.29 10.99 -2.20
CA GLU A 29 5.94 11.55 -1.00
C GLU A 29 5.67 13.04 -0.84
N ASP A 30 5.86 13.81 -1.91
CA ASP A 30 5.60 15.25 -1.97
C ASP A 30 4.14 15.56 -1.62
N ARG A 31 3.18 14.81 -2.19
CA ARG A 31 1.75 15.03 -1.95
C ARG A 31 1.33 14.76 -0.51
N TYR A 32 1.98 13.82 0.18
CA TYR A 32 1.71 13.61 1.60
C TYR A 32 2.22 14.76 2.50
N GLU A 33 3.11 15.63 2.01
CA GLU A 33 3.54 16.82 2.78
C GLU A 33 2.48 17.92 2.74
N ASP A 34 1.77 18.04 1.61
CA ASP A 34 0.85 19.16 1.34
C ASP A 34 -0.65 18.78 1.39
N GLU A 35 -0.99 17.50 1.20
CA GLU A 35 -2.36 17.01 1.07
C GLU A 35 -2.69 15.92 2.11
N ILE A 36 -3.99 15.74 2.39
CA ILE A 36 -4.47 14.58 3.15
C ILE A 36 -4.59 13.40 2.19
N ILE A 37 -3.61 12.51 2.24
CA ILE A 37 -3.58 11.27 1.46
C ILE A 37 -3.91 10.07 2.35
N TYR A 38 -4.66 9.11 1.81
CA TYR A 38 -5.00 7.85 2.48
C TYR A 38 -4.51 6.64 1.65
N PRO A 39 -4.13 5.52 2.28
CA PRO A 39 -3.98 5.31 3.74
C PRO A 39 -2.79 6.11 4.31
N GLN A 40 -2.42 5.92 5.58
CA GLN A 40 -1.16 6.49 6.09
C GLN A 40 0.05 5.91 5.32
N LYS A 41 1.15 6.67 5.22
CA LYS A 41 2.36 6.29 4.44
C LYS A 41 2.84 4.88 4.78
N GLU A 42 2.80 4.52 6.05
CA GLU A 42 3.26 3.23 6.57
C GLU A 42 2.36 2.08 6.10
N ASP A 43 1.08 2.34 5.87
CA ASP A 43 0.06 1.35 5.55
C ASP A 43 -0.08 1.07 4.05
N ILE A 44 0.53 1.85 3.15
CA ILE A 44 0.44 1.68 1.68
C ILE A 44 0.70 0.23 1.25
N PHE A 45 1.74 -0.40 1.81
CA PHE A 45 2.17 -1.76 1.46
C PHE A 45 1.76 -2.83 2.49
N ARG A 46 0.78 -2.53 3.35
CA ARG A 46 0.41 -3.42 4.46
C ARG A 46 -0.06 -4.80 3.99
N ALA A 47 -0.80 -4.89 2.88
CA ALA A 47 -1.22 -6.17 2.30
C ALA A 47 -0.04 -7.13 2.06
N PHE A 48 1.05 -6.60 1.51
CA PHE A 48 2.27 -7.36 1.20
C PHE A 48 2.97 -7.84 2.48
N ARG A 49 3.06 -6.98 3.50
CA ARG A 49 3.67 -7.35 4.79
C ARG A 49 2.86 -8.40 5.56
N LEU A 50 1.53 -8.33 5.48
CA LEU A 50 0.65 -9.27 6.19
C LEU A 50 0.59 -10.65 5.53
N THR A 51 0.77 -10.72 4.20
CA THR A 51 0.72 -11.97 3.45
C THR A 51 1.99 -12.13 2.61
N PRO A 52 3.02 -12.83 3.13
CA PRO A 52 4.22 -13.16 2.35
C PRO A 52 3.87 -13.86 1.03
N TYR A 53 4.69 -13.66 0.01
CA TYR A 53 4.45 -14.12 -1.36
C TYR A 53 4.16 -15.62 -1.43
N ASP A 54 4.95 -16.43 -0.74
CA ASP A 54 4.82 -17.89 -0.69
C ASP A 54 3.58 -18.38 0.08
N LYS A 55 2.90 -17.49 0.80
CA LYS A 55 1.67 -17.77 1.57
C LYS A 55 0.41 -17.33 0.84
N VAL A 56 0.53 -16.60 -0.27
CA VAL A 56 -0.63 -16.18 -1.07
C VAL A 56 -1.33 -17.41 -1.64
N LYS A 57 -2.65 -17.46 -1.47
CA LYS A 57 -3.53 -18.51 -2.05
C LYS A 57 -4.69 -17.93 -2.84
N VAL A 58 -5.14 -16.73 -2.47
CA VAL A 58 -6.25 -16.01 -3.08
C VAL A 58 -5.84 -14.55 -3.20
N VAL A 59 -6.22 -13.92 -4.30
CA VAL A 59 -6.02 -12.49 -4.53
C VAL A 59 -7.39 -11.84 -4.67
N ILE A 60 -7.63 -10.80 -3.86
CA ILE A 60 -8.81 -9.93 -3.97
C ILE A 60 -8.30 -8.57 -4.44
N LEU A 61 -8.80 -8.12 -5.60
CA LEU A 61 -8.43 -6.85 -6.20
C LEU A 61 -9.59 -5.85 -6.03
N GLY A 62 -9.29 -4.71 -5.41
CA GLY A 62 -10.18 -3.55 -5.39
C GLY A 62 -9.82 -2.56 -6.50
N GLN A 63 -10.54 -1.43 -6.53
CA GLN A 63 -10.23 -0.32 -7.44
C GLN A 63 -9.30 0.70 -6.77
N ASP A 64 -9.80 1.40 -5.74
CA ASP A 64 -9.10 2.45 -5.03
C ASP A 64 -9.23 2.28 -3.51
N PRO A 65 -8.31 2.83 -2.70
CA PRO A 65 -8.50 2.94 -1.26
C PRO A 65 -9.72 3.79 -0.91
N TYR A 66 -10.33 3.53 0.25
CA TYR A 66 -11.33 4.46 0.82
C TYR A 66 -10.73 5.85 1.02
N HIS A 67 -11.51 6.89 0.71
CA HIS A 67 -11.07 8.29 0.78
C HIS A 67 -11.55 9.01 2.06
N GLY A 68 -12.28 8.34 2.95
CA GLY A 68 -12.71 8.89 4.23
C GLY A 68 -11.64 8.74 5.31
N LYS A 69 -11.65 9.68 6.26
CA LYS A 69 -10.72 9.67 7.39
C LYS A 69 -10.81 8.36 8.17
N ASP A 70 -9.63 7.78 8.44
CA ASP A 70 -9.45 6.53 9.20
C ASP A 70 -10.07 5.27 8.58
N GLN A 71 -10.57 5.33 7.32
CA GLN A 71 -11.14 4.16 6.65
C GLN A 71 -10.08 3.28 6.00
N ALA A 72 -9.28 3.83 5.07
CA ALA A 72 -8.27 3.03 4.37
C ALA A 72 -7.09 2.68 5.28
N GLU A 73 -6.74 1.39 5.26
CA GLU A 73 -5.68 0.85 6.12
C GLU A 73 -4.74 -0.12 5.39
N GLY A 74 -4.65 -0.03 4.06
CA GLY A 74 -3.73 -0.86 3.25
C GLY A 74 -4.22 -2.26 2.91
N LEU A 75 -5.51 -2.55 3.12
CA LEU A 75 -6.20 -3.78 2.74
C LEU A 75 -7.50 -3.40 2.01
N ALA A 76 -7.69 -3.90 0.79
CA ALA A 76 -8.91 -3.62 0.02
C ALA A 76 -10.16 -4.07 0.78
N PHE A 77 -11.21 -3.23 0.78
CA PHE A 77 -12.49 -3.45 1.47
C PHE A 77 -12.42 -3.56 3.00
N SER A 78 -11.25 -3.40 3.62
CA SER A 78 -11.09 -3.40 5.08
C SER A 78 -11.14 -1.98 5.63
N VAL A 79 -11.60 -1.86 6.87
CA VAL A 79 -11.56 -0.62 7.66
C VAL A 79 -11.02 -0.90 9.05
N LYS A 80 -10.38 0.11 9.68
CA LYS A 80 -9.88 -0.01 11.05
C LYS A 80 -11.00 -0.37 12.02
N ARG A 81 -10.66 -1.15 13.07
CA ARG A 81 -11.63 -1.55 14.11
C ARG A 81 -12.36 -0.32 14.67
N GLY A 82 -13.69 -0.38 14.65
CA GLY A 82 -14.56 0.70 15.13
C GLY A 82 -15.06 1.65 14.04
N GLN A 83 -14.53 1.55 12.81
CA GLN A 83 -15.09 2.24 11.65
C GLN A 83 -16.26 1.45 11.06
N ARG A 84 -17.20 2.18 10.42
CA ARG A 84 -18.28 1.58 9.63
C ARG A 84 -17.83 1.44 8.18
N ILE A 85 -18.24 0.34 7.55
CA ILE A 85 -18.20 0.14 6.11
C ILE A 85 -19.37 0.90 5.49
#